data_AF-A0AAN4YQ63-F1
#
_entry.id   AF-A0AAN4YQ63-F1
#
_cell.length_a   1.000
_cell.length_b   1.000
_cell.length_c   1.000
_cell.angle_alpha   90.00
_cell.angle_beta   90.00
_cell.angle_gamma   90.00
#
_symmetry.space_group_name_H-M   'P 1'
#
loop_
_entity.id
_entity.type
_entity.pdbx_description
1 polymer ?
#
loop_
_entity_poly.entity_id
_entity_poly.type
_entity_poly.pdbx_seq_one_letter_code
_entity_poly.pdbx_strand_id
1 'polypeptide(L)'
;MATSTQQQWVLEGSNGFDSLVLQEAPVPKGQYPFPVKDSVVPLGDGAGVVQAIGPQVTRFQVGDRVLPIFHQGHLAGSLDAKSIKTGLGSSLDGTLRPYGAFDEERLVKLPENLSFIEGATLPCAALTAWSALYGLQGKAVAQGDIVLTQGTGGVSLFALQVSKLFSSLYIGSQISTVRQGIRCEGDCYDIFKGEG
;
A
#
# COMPACT_ATOMS: atom_id res chain seq x y z
N MET A 1 -14.97 7.84 -30.58
CA MET A 1 -13.53 7.60 -30.36
C MET A 1 -13.18 8.12 -28.98
N ALA A 2 -13.17 7.24 -27.98
CA ALA A 2 -12.85 7.62 -26.61
C ALA A 2 -11.33 7.65 -26.46
N THR A 3 -10.76 8.83 -26.24
CA THR A 3 -9.37 9.01 -25.86
C THR A 3 -9.16 8.43 -24.47
N SER A 4 -8.48 7.30 -24.41
CA SER A 4 -7.95 6.70 -23.18
C SER A 4 -6.93 7.67 -22.57
N THR A 5 -7.34 8.43 -21.56
CA THR A 5 -6.40 9.10 -20.64
C THR A 5 -5.81 8.03 -19.74
N GLN A 6 -4.75 7.40 -20.22
CA GLN A 6 -3.88 6.58 -19.39
C GLN A 6 -3.29 7.51 -18.34
N GLN A 7 -3.72 7.36 -17.08
CA GLN A 7 -3.19 8.14 -15.96
C GLN A 7 -1.75 7.73 -15.73
N GLN A 8 -0.84 8.53 -16.27
CA GLN A 8 0.58 8.27 -16.24
C GLN A 8 1.25 9.37 -15.42
N TRP A 9 2.08 8.94 -14.45
CA TRP A 9 2.96 9.79 -13.66
C TRP A 9 3.79 10.68 -14.58
N VAL A 10 3.76 12.00 -14.35
CA VAL A 10 4.71 12.91 -14.98
C VAL A 10 5.87 13.10 -14.01
N LEU A 11 7.01 12.50 -14.34
CA LEU A 11 8.28 12.77 -13.67
C LEU A 11 8.90 13.99 -14.35
N GLU A 12 8.91 15.14 -13.67
CA GLU A 12 9.66 16.32 -14.12
C GLU A 12 10.84 16.54 -13.17
N GLY A 13 12.06 16.51 -13.72
CA GLY A 13 13.30 16.75 -12.98
C GLY A 13 14.49 16.02 -13.60
N SER A 14 15.68 16.60 -13.50
CA SER A 14 16.93 16.07 -14.07
C SER A 14 17.39 14.74 -13.43
N ASN A 15 16.79 14.34 -12.30
CA ASN A 15 17.22 13.22 -11.46
C ASN A 15 16.03 12.36 -10.96
N GLY A 16 14.85 12.50 -11.58
CA GLY A 16 13.73 11.55 -11.42
C GLY A 16 12.90 11.63 -10.13
N PHE A 17 13.27 12.48 -9.14
CA PHE A 17 12.54 12.61 -7.87
C PHE A 17 12.26 14.06 -7.43
N ASP A 18 12.73 15.08 -8.17
CA ASP A 18 12.65 16.47 -7.72
C ASP A 18 11.23 17.05 -7.78
N SER A 19 10.33 16.46 -8.58
CA SER A 19 8.90 16.71 -8.48
C SER A 19 8.09 15.46 -8.85
N LEU A 20 7.38 14.90 -7.86
CA LEU A 20 6.27 13.98 -8.11
C LEU A 20 5.00 14.83 -8.17
N VAL A 21 4.58 15.22 -9.38
CA VAL A 21 3.38 16.05 -9.56
C VAL A 21 2.14 15.16 -9.51
N LEU A 22 1.63 14.96 -8.29
CA LEU A 22 0.40 14.21 -8.05
C LEU A 22 -0.85 15.13 -8.14
N GLN A 23 -0.91 16.04 -9.12
CA GLN A 23 -2.05 16.96 -9.27
C GLN A 23 -3.38 16.23 -9.48
N GLU A 24 -3.32 15.02 -10.04
CA GLU A 24 -4.51 14.25 -10.37
C GLU A 24 -5.07 13.41 -9.21
N ALA A 25 -4.35 13.29 -8.10
CA ALA A 25 -4.85 12.52 -6.95
C ALA A 25 -5.96 13.24 -6.18
N PRO A 26 -6.77 12.50 -5.42
CA PRO A 26 -7.91 13.09 -4.72
C PRO A 26 -7.54 14.15 -3.70
N VAL A 27 -6.35 14.07 -3.06
CA VAL A 27 -5.92 15.01 -2.02
C VAL A 27 -5.74 16.43 -2.58
N PRO A 28 -4.87 16.68 -3.59
CA PRO A 28 -4.75 18.02 -4.19
C PRO A 28 -6.02 18.56 -4.84
N LYS A 29 -6.94 17.69 -5.26
CA LYS A 29 -8.23 18.06 -5.84
C LYS A 29 -9.33 18.34 -4.81
N GLY A 30 -9.08 18.13 -3.52
CA GLY A 30 -10.13 18.20 -2.49
C GLY A 30 -11.23 17.14 -2.64
N GLN A 31 -10.93 16.04 -3.34
CA GLN A 31 -11.84 14.93 -3.62
C GLN A 31 -11.58 13.70 -2.73
N TYR A 32 -10.61 13.79 -1.80
CA TYR A 32 -10.31 12.70 -0.89
C TYR A 32 -11.47 12.52 0.12
N PRO A 33 -12.00 11.29 0.27
CA PRO A 33 -13.22 11.06 1.07
C PRO A 33 -12.99 11.13 2.59
N PHE A 34 -11.73 11.24 3.03
CA PHE A 34 -11.37 11.32 4.45
C PHE A 34 -10.80 12.70 4.80
N PRO A 35 -10.76 13.07 6.10
CA PRO A 35 -10.21 14.35 6.53
C PRO A 35 -8.76 14.55 6.07
N VAL A 36 -8.52 15.69 5.43
CA VAL A 36 -7.19 16.15 5.02
C VAL A 36 -6.91 17.45 5.76
N LYS A 37 -5.72 17.57 6.36
CA LYS A 37 -5.30 18.83 6.96
C LYS A 37 -4.80 19.81 5.88
N ASP A 38 -4.83 21.10 6.19
CA ASP A 38 -4.23 22.11 5.31
C ASP A 38 -2.72 21.89 5.15
N SER A 39 -2.21 22.13 3.94
CA SER A 39 -0.79 22.03 3.60
C SER A 39 -0.14 20.70 4.02
N VAL A 40 -0.88 19.59 3.88
CA VAL A 40 -0.37 18.25 4.21
C VAL A 40 0.82 17.85 3.32
N VAL A 41 1.87 17.30 3.93
CA VAL A 41 2.89 16.55 3.18
C VAL A 41 2.24 15.26 2.64
N PRO A 42 2.25 14.99 1.32
CA PRO A 42 1.54 13.86 0.76
C PRO A 42 2.26 12.51 0.98
N LEU A 43 1.60 11.43 0.54
CA LEU A 43 1.99 10.01 0.62
C LEU A 43 1.94 9.40 2.03
N GLY A 44 1.37 8.21 2.14
CA GLY A 44 1.32 7.45 3.41
C GLY A 44 2.32 6.29 3.49
N ASP A 45 2.94 5.95 2.37
CA ASP A 45 3.89 4.84 2.23
C ASP A 45 5.33 5.34 2.18
N GLY A 46 6.24 4.64 2.83
CA GLY A 46 7.66 4.99 2.79
C GLY A 46 8.53 3.94 3.48
N ALA A 47 9.83 4.10 3.31
CA ALA A 47 10.83 3.32 4.03
C ALA A 47 12.03 4.21 4.32
N GLY A 48 12.66 4.02 5.47
CA GLY A 48 13.76 4.88 5.88
C GLY A 48 14.65 4.27 6.95
N VAL A 49 15.58 5.07 7.44
CA VAL A 49 16.53 4.70 8.47
C VAL A 49 16.31 5.58 9.70
N VAL A 50 16.38 5.00 10.89
CA VAL A 50 16.33 5.75 12.15
C VAL A 50 17.58 6.60 12.26
N GLN A 51 17.41 7.92 12.16
CA GLN A 51 18.53 8.88 12.25
C GLN A 51 18.83 9.31 13.69
N ALA A 52 17.80 9.34 14.55
CA ALA A 52 17.90 9.74 15.95
C ALA A 52 16.77 9.10 16.76
N ILE A 53 16.97 8.93 18.07
CA ILE A 53 15.97 8.39 19.00
C ILE A 53 15.81 9.30 20.21
N GLY A 54 14.60 9.32 20.78
CA GLY A 54 14.32 9.98 22.05
C GLY A 54 14.82 9.15 23.25
N PRO A 55 14.94 9.76 24.44
CA PRO A 55 15.51 9.09 25.62
C PRO A 55 14.66 7.92 26.15
N GLN A 56 13.39 7.84 25.76
CA GLN A 56 12.46 6.79 26.19
C GLN A 56 12.24 5.70 25.13
N VAL A 57 12.86 5.82 23.95
CA VAL A 57 12.71 4.84 22.87
C VAL A 57 13.47 3.57 23.22
N THR A 58 12.81 2.41 23.07
CA THR A 58 13.38 1.10 23.41
C THR A 58 13.34 0.08 22.28
N ARG A 59 12.43 0.24 21.31
CA ARG A 59 12.20 -0.70 20.20
C ARG A 59 13.18 -0.54 19.03
N PHE A 60 13.83 0.61 18.93
CA PHE A 60 14.68 0.97 17.80
C PHE A 60 15.99 1.60 18.25
N GLN A 61 16.99 1.49 17.38
CA GLN A 61 18.27 2.18 17.49
C GLN A 61 18.61 2.93 16.20
N VAL A 62 19.54 3.88 16.28
CA VAL A 62 20.06 4.56 15.09
C VAL A 62 20.61 3.54 14.10
N GLY A 63 20.25 3.69 12.83
CA GLY A 63 20.62 2.76 11.75
C GLY A 63 19.57 1.68 11.47
N ASP A 64 18.57 1.48 12.34
CA ASP A 64 17.48 0.54 12.05
C ASP A 64 16.71 0.96 10.80
N ARG A 65 16.43 -0.02 9.94
CA ARG A 65 15.60 0.15 8.74
C ARG A 65 14.14 -0.02 9.12
N VAL A 66 13.30 0.95 8.78
CA VAL A 66 11.92 1.03 9.28
C VAL A 66 10.92 1.40 8.20
N LEU A 67 9.67 0.99 8.43
CA LEU A 67 8.48 1.33 7.66
C LEU A 67 7.45 2.01 8.58
N PRO A 68 6.72 3.02 8.12
CA PRO A 68 5.64 3.62 8.89
C PRO A 68 4.39 2.74 8.89
N ILE A 69 3.58 2.84 9.93
CA ILE A 69 2.20 2.34 9.93
C ILE A 69 1.31 3.41 9.28
N PHE A 70 0.49 3.07 8.28
CA PHE A 70 -0.30 4.08 7.57
C PHE A 70 -1.24 4.88 8.50
N HIS A 71 -2.03 4.20 9.32
CA HIS A 71 -2.84 4.82 10.38
C HIS A 71 -2.07 4.82 11.69
N GLN A 72 -1.47 5.96 12.02
CA GLN A 72 -0.61 6.14 13.19
C GLN A 72 -1.33 5.97 14.53
N GLY A 73 -2.65 5.79 14.57
CA GLY A 73 -3.45 5.49 15.75
C GLY A 73 -3.84 4.01 15.87
N HIS A 74 -3.71 3.23 14.79
CA HIS A 74 -4.20 1.86 14.69
C HIS A 74 -3.10 0.85 14.98
N LEU A 75 -3.03 0.36 16.23
CA LEU A 75 -2.08 -0.72 16.58
C LEU A 75 -2.69 -2.11 16.47
N ALA A 76 -3.97 -2.24 16.79
CA ALA A 76 -4.67 -3.53 16.82
C ALA A 76 -6.19 -3.34 16.75
N GLY A 77 -6.90 -4.44 16.51
CA GLY A 77 -8.36 -4.47 16.48
C GLY A 77 -8.96 -3.89 15.21
N SER A 78 -10.27 -3.67 15.21
CA SER A 78 -10.96 -3.02 14.10
C SER A 78 -10.61 -1.52 14.06
N LEU A 79 -10.58 -0.95 12.85
CA LEU A 79 -10.46 0.49 12.68
C LEU A 79 -11.62 1.21 13.38
N ASP A 80 -11.30 2.22 14.15
CA ASP A 80 -12.27 3.10 14.82
C ASP A 80 -12.19 4.53 14.28
N ALA A 81 -13.17 5.35 14.67
CA ALA A 81 -13.27 6.74 14.22
C ALA A 81 -12.05 7.60 14.63
N LYS A 82 -11.32 7.21 15.67
CA LYS A 82 -10.12 7.91 16.13
C LYS A 82 -8.94 7.56 15.23
N SER A 83 -8.75 6.28 14.94
CA SER A 83 -7.65 5.73 14.14
C SER A 83 -7.72 6.18 12.69
N ILE A 84 -8.92 6.29 12.11
CA ILE A 84 -9.09 6.78 10.73
C ILE A 84 -8.53 8.21 10.57
N LYS A 85 -8.59 9.05 11.62
CA LYS A 85 -8.07 10.43 11.63
C LYS A 85 -6.55 10.54 11.82
N THR A 86 -5.83 9.42 11.71
CA THR A 86 -4.38 9.37 11.89
C THR A 86 -3.65 8.88 10.65
N GLY A 87 -4.31 8.94 9.48
CA GLY A 87 -3.70 8.57 8.20
C GLY A 87 -2.57 9.53 7.82
N LEU A 88 -1.42 8.95 7.47
CA LEU A 88 -0.30 9.68 6.86
C LEU A 88 -0.67 10.16 5.46
N GLY A 89 -0.23 11.37 5.09
CA GLY A 89 -0.55 11.97 3.80
C GLY A 89 -1.98 12.51 3.69
N SER A 90 -2.71 12.59 4.82
CA SER A 90 -4.06 13.13 4.89
C SER A 90 -4.27 13.95 6.17
N SER A 91 -4.64 13.31 7.28
CA SER A 91 -4.83 13.98 8.57
C SER A 91 -3.50 14.29 9.26
N LEU A 92 -2.46 13.51 8.98
CA LEU A 92 -1.08 13.72 9.42
C LEU A 92 -0.16 13.93 8.21
N ASP A 93 0.96 14.61 8.43
CA ASP A 93 1.99 14.75 7.40
C ASP A 93 2.55 13.39 7.01
N GLY A 94 2.61 13.19 5.71
CA GLY A 94 3.03 11.98 5.05
C GLY A 94 4.54 11.76 4.99
N THR A 95 4.92 10.97 4.00
CA THR A 95 6.27 10.43 3.83
C THR A 95 7.05 11.11 2.70
N LEU A 96 6.42 11.96 1.89
CA LEU A 96 7.12 12.74 0.85
C LEU A 96 7.92 13.92 1.45
N ARG A 97 8.88 13.58 2.32
CA ARG A 97 9.77 14.49 3.03
C ARG A 97 11.05 13.76 3.42
N PRO A 98 12.17 14.46 3.60
CA PRO A 98 13.45 13.81 3.94
C PRO A 98 13.48 13.29 5.38
N TYR A 99 12.69 13.86 6.29
CA TYR A 99 12.65 13.48 7.70
C TYR A 99 11.23 13.51 8.26
N GLY A 100 10.91 12.56 9.13
CA GLY A 100 9.66 12.54 9.90
C GLY A 100 9.91 12.05 11.31
N ALA A 101 9.22 12.64 12.29
CA ALA A 101 9.21 12.18 13.67
C ALA A 101 8.01 11.26 13.88
N PHE A 102 8.27 10.08 14.43
CA PHE A 102 7.27 9.05 14.70
C PHE A 102 7.46 8.52 16.11
N ASP A 103 6.35 8.17 16.75
CA ASP A 103 6.38 7.41 17.99
C ASP A 103 6.86 5.96 17.71
N GLU A 104 7.59 5.35 18.66
CA GLU A 104 8.20 4.04 18.45
C GLU A 104 7.17 2.92 18.24
N GLU A 105 5.91 3.12 18.60
CA GLU A 105 4.86 2.16 18.31
C GLU A 105 4.35 2.24 16.87
N ARG A 106 4.69 3.31 16.14
CA ARG A 106 4.11 3.66 14.83
C ARG A 106 5.02 3.37 13.65
N LEU A 107 6.11 2.66 13.95
CA LEU A 107 7.05 2.12 12.99
C LEU A 107 7.15 0.61 13.18
N VAL A 108 7.50 -0.08 12.10
CA VAL A 108 7.87 -1.50 12.10
C VAL A 108 9.23 -1.66 11.42
N LYS A 109 9.98 -2.71 11.77
CA LYS A 109 11.27 -2.99 11.11
C LYS A 109 11.03 -3.43 9.67
N LEU A 110 11.81 -2.87 8.75
CA LEU A 110 11.89 -3.33 7.37
C LEU A 110 12.64 -4.68 7.34
N PRO A 111 12.06 -5.75 6.77
CA PRO A 111 12.77 -7.01 6.57
C PRO A 111 14.13 -6.83 5.89
N GLU A 112 15.17 -7.50 6.41
CA GLU A 112 16.56 -7.34 5.95
C GLU A 112 16.74 -7.70 4.48
N ASN A 113 15.96 -8.67 3.99
CA ASN A 113 16.00 -9.18 2.62
C ASN A 113 15.30 -8.29 1.59
N LEU A 114 14.65 -7.19 2.00
CA LEU A 114 13.99 -6.26 1.11
C LEU A 114 14.79 -4.97 0.99
N SER A 115 14.83 -4.38 -0.20
CA SER A 115 15.30 -3.01 -0.41
C SER A 115 14.32 -1.98 0.18
N PHE A 116 14.74 -0.72 0.29
CA PHE A 116 13.83 0.35 0.72
C PHE A 116 12.68 0.56 -0.27
N ILE A 117 12.93 0.43 -1.57
CA ILE A 117 11.91 0.60 -2.61
C ILE A 117 10.85 -0.50 -2.50
N GLU A 118 11.27 -1.76 -2.34
CA GLU A 118 10.34 -2.88 -2.13
C GLU A 118 9.59 -2.73 -0.81
N GLY A 119 10.29 -2.41 0.27
CA GLY A 119 9.71 -2.22 1.60
C GLY A 119 8.65 -1.11 1.64
N ALA A 120 8.87 -0.02 0.92
CA ALA A 120 7.91 1.10 0.86
C ALA A 120 6.56 0.71 0.26
N THR A 121 6.44 -0.42 -0.45
CA THR A 121 5.17 -0.90 -1.01
C THR A 121 4.30 -1.66 0.00
N LEU A 122 4.84 -2.02 1.16
CA LEU A 122 4.17 -2.85 2.15
C LEU A 122 3.12 -2.13 3.00
N PRO A 123 3.35 -0.90 3.52
CA PRO A 123 2.50 -0.33 4.58
C PRO A 123 1.04 -0.11 4.19
N CYS A 124 0.77 0.29 2.95
CA CYS A 124 -0.59 0.42 2.44
C CYS A 124 -1.02 -0.81 1.67
N ALA A 125 -0.38 -1.12 0.53
CA ALA A 125 -0.91 -2.08 -0.42
C ALA A 125 -0.92 -3.52 0.12
N ALA A 126 0.22 -3.98 0.65
CA ALA A 126 0.34 -5.33 1.19
C ALA A 126 -0.52 -5.51 2.45
N LEU A 127 -0.48 -4.54 3.37
CA LEU A 127 -1.29 -4.57 4.58
C LEU A 127 -2.79 -4.57 4.28
N THR A 128 -3.23 -3.80 3.29
CA THR A 128 -4.64 -3.77 2.86
C THR A 128 -5.07 -5.12 2.31
N ALA A 129 -4.26 -5.72 1.42
CA ALA A 129 -4.52 -7.04 0.87
C ALA A 129 -4.59 -8.10 1.98
N TRP A 130 -3.61 -8.10 2.89
CA TRP A 130 -3.60 -8.99 4.04
C TRP A 130 -4.84 -8.82 4.93
N SER A 131 -5.19 -7.58 5.26
CA SER A 131 -6.32 -7.28 6.14
C SER A 131 -7.64 -7.70 5.52
N ALA A 132 -7.80 -7.56 4.21
CA ALA A 132 -8.99 -8.01 3.49
C ALA A 132 -9.14 -9.55 3.50
N LEU A 133 -8.03 -10.28 3.38
CA LEU A 133 -8.05 -11.75 3.32
C LEU A 133 -8.08 -12.41 4.70
N TYR A 134 -7.42 -11.83 5.70
CA TYR A 134 -7.17 -12.47 7.01
C TYR A 134 -7.45 -11.58 8.23
N GLY A 135 -7.64 -10.27 8.05
CA GLY A 135 -7.82 -9.31 9.15
C GLY A 135 -9.25 -9.25 9.70
N LEU A 136 -10.24 -9.79 8.96
CA LEU A 136 -11.64 -9.79 9.37
C LEU A 136 -11.95 -11.02 10.23
N GLN A 137 -12.36 -10.79 11.48
CA GLN A 137 -12.65 -11.84 12.44
C GLN A 137 -13.69 -12.84 11.91
N GLY A 138 -13.33 -14.13 11.88
CA GLY A 138 -14.20 -15.20 11.40
C GLY A 138 -14.44 -15.21 9.88
N LYS A 139 -13.68 -14.43 9.12
CA LYS A 139 -13.77 -14.32 7.65
C LYS A 139 -12.43 -14.53 6.95
N ALA A 140 -11.47 -15.13 7.66
CA ALA A 140 -10.19 -15.49 7.07
C ALA A 140 -10.38 -16.51 5.94
N VAL A 141 -9.69 -16.27 4.82
CA VAL A 141 -9.64 -17.22 3.71
C VAL A 141 -9.06 -18.55 4.19
N ALA A 142 -9.72 -19.65 3.82
CA ALA A 142 -9.28 -21.00 4.12
C ALA A 142 -8.59 -21.65 2.90
N GLN A 143 -7.94 -22.79 3.16
CA GLN A 143 -7.38 -23.61 2.10
C GLN A 143 -8.50 -24.10 1.17
N GLY A 144 -8.28 -24.00 -0.14
CA GLY A 144 -9.27 -24.39 -1.16
C GLY A 144 -10.32 -23.33 -1.49
N ASP A 145 -10.39 -22.23 -0.74
CA ASP A 145 -11.27 -21.10 -1.07
C ASP A 145 -10.86 -20.44 -2.39
N ILE A 146 -11.84 -19.84 -3.07
CA ILE A 146 -11.62 -19.06 -4.28
C ILE A 146 -11.49 -17.58 -3.93
N VAL A 147 -10.35 -16.98 -4.24
CA VAL A 147 -10.09 -15.54 -4.09
C VAL A 147 -10.20 -14.85 -5.45
N LEU A 148 -11.20 -13.95 -5.57
CA LEU A 148 -11.38 -13.09 -6.73
C LEU A 148 -10.82 -11.68 -6.43
N THR A 149 -9.85 -11.23 -7.22
CA THR A 149 -9.35 -9.84 -7.14
C THR A 149 -9.75 -9.04 -8.36
N GLN A 150 -10.18 -7.79 -8.15
CA GLN A 150 -10.49 -6.84 -9.21
C GLN A 150 -9.28 -5.93 -9.48
N GLY A 151 -8.89 -5.79 -10.74
CA GLY A 151 -7.79 -4.92 -11.18
C GLY A 151 -6.38 -5.49 -10.96
N THR A 152 -5.38 -4.75 -11.45
CA THR A 152 -3.95 -5.15 -11.48
C THR A 152 -3.05 -4.20 -10.70
N GLY A 153 -3.62 -3.42 -9.78
CA GLY A 153 -2.88 -2.53 -8.89
C GLY A 153 -2.15 -3.27 -7.76
N GLY A 154 -1.38 -2.53 -6.96
CA GLY A 154 -0.53 -3.11 -5.90
C GLY A 154 -1.30 -4.00 -4.91
N VAL A 155 -2.49 -3.59 -4.46
CA VAL A 155 -3.33 -4.38 -3.55
C VAL A 155 -3.71 -5.72 -4.17
N SER A 156 -4.17 -5.72 -5.42
CA SER A 156 -4.59 -6.93 -6.14
C SER A 156 -3.42 -7.88 -6.36
N LEU A 157 -2.23 -7.34 -6.68
CA LEU A 157 -1.01 -8.14 -6.84
C LEU A 157 -0.56 -8.77 -5.51
N PHE A 158 -0.61 -8.03 -4.39
CA PHE A 158 -0.32 -8.61 -3.08
C PHE A 158 -1.37 -9.64 -2.66
N ALA A 159 -2.66 -9.39 -2.92
CA ALA A 159 -3.71 -10.37 -2.64
C ALA A 159 -3.47 -11.68 -3.39
N LEU A 160 -3.05 -11.62 -4.67
CA LEU A 160 -2.66 -12.80 -5.45
C LEU A 160 -1.48 -13.53 -4.81
N GLN A 161 -0.40 -12.82 -4.49
CA GLN A 161 0.79 -13.42 -3.88
C GLN A 161 0.46 -14.10 -2.54
N VAL A 162 -0.29 -13.42 -1.67
CA VAL A 162 -0.70 -13.95 -0.38
C VAL A 162 -1.60 -15.18 -0.56
N SER A 163 -2.59 -15.12 -1.45
CA SER A 163 -3.51 -16.26 -1.69
C SER A 163 -2.77 -17.51 -2.17
N LYS A 164 -1.75 -17.34 -3.03
CA LYS A 164 -0.91 -18.45 -3.52
C LYS A 164 -0.10 -19.09 -2.40
N LEU A 165 0.41 -18.32 -1.43
CA LEU A 165 1.18 -18.84 -0.30
C LEU A 165 0.34 -19.74 0.62
N PHE A 166 -0.96 -19.47 0.75
CA PHE A 166 -1.86 -20.23 1.63
C PHE A 166 -2.69 -21.30 0.89
N SER A 167 -2.32 -21.62 -0.36
CA SER A 167 -2.98 -22.67 -1.17
C SER A 167 -4.49 -22.45 -1.35
N SER A 168 -4.91 -21.19 -1.47
CA SER A 168 -6.26 -20.81 -1.92
C SER A 168 -6.27 -20.67 -3.44
N LEU A 169 -7.35 -21.10 -4.09
CA LEU A 169 -7.52 -21.01 -5.54
C LEU A 169 -7.76 -19.55 -5.93
N TYR A 170 -7.09 -19.08 -6.97
CA TYR A 170 -7.19 -17.68 -7.41
C TYR A 170 -7.94 -17.57 -8.73
N ILE A 171 -8.82 -16.58 -8.85
CA ILE A 171 -9.45 -16.19 -10.10
C ILE A 171 -9.26 -14.68 -10.29
N GLY A 172 -8.61 -14.24 -11.37
CA GLY A 172 -8.41 -12.82 -11.67
C GLY A 172 -9.38 -12.34 -12.74
N SER A 173 -10.11 -11.23 -12.52
CA SER A 173 -10.89 -10.59 -13.58
C SER A 173 -10.25 -9.27 -14.02
N GLN A 174 -9.90 -9.18 -15.30
CA GLN A 174 -9.42 -7.95 -15.94
C GLN A 174 -10.63 -7.05 -16.28
N ILE A 175 -10.70 -5.83 -15.74
CA ILE A 175 -11.50 -4.74 -16.31
C ILE A 175 -10.50 -3.68 -16.80
N SER A 176 -9.85 -3.98 -17.92
CA SER A 176 -9.35 -3.03 -18.92
C SER A 176 -8.45 -3.77 -19.90
N THR A 177 -8.70 -3.55 -21.19
CA THR A 177 -8.08 -4.21 -22.32
C THR A 177 -6.55 -3.95 -22.40
N VAL A 178 -5.76 -4.95 -21.96
CA VAL A 178 -4.45 -5.42 -22.49
C VAL A 178 -3.31 -4.40 -22.70
N ARG A 179 -2.16 -4.63 -22.03
CA ARG A 179 -0.93 -5.16 -22.66
C ARG A 179 0.13 -5.65 -21.66
N GLN A 180 0.34 -6.97 -21.70
CA GLN A 180 1.52 -7.76 -21.31
C GLN A 180 1.81 -8.01 -19.81
N GLY A 181 1.77 -9.29 -19.45
CA GLY A 181 2.84 -9.88 -18.63
C GLY A 181 2.49 -10.35 -17.23
N ILE A 182 1.46 -11.18 -17.04
CA ILE A 182 1.46 -12.09 -15.89
C ILE A 182 1.48 -13.52 -16.44
N ARG A 183 2.69 -14.09 -16.55
CA ARG A 183 2.87 -15.52 -16.78
C ARG A 183 2.91 -16.19 -15.40
N CYS A 184 1.80 -16.76 -14.98
CA CYS A 184 1.77 -17.60 -13.79
C CYS A 184 2.25 -19.01 -14.14
N GLU A 185 3.26 -19.50 -13.42
CA GLU A 185 3.55 -20.93 -13.33
C GLU A 185 2.62 -21.52 -12.24
N GLY A 186 1.52 -22.16 -12.67
CA GLY A 186 0.49 -22.80 -11.81
C GLY A 186 -0.92 -22.83 -12.44
N ASP A 187 -1.89 -23.45 -11.75
CA ASP A 187 -3.30 -23.52 -12.16
C ASP A 187 -4.00 -22.16 -12.00
N CYS A 188 -3.88 -21.31 -13.02
CA CYS A 188 -4.64 -20.06 -13.13
C CYS A 188 -5.78 -20.25 -14.12
N TYR A 189 -7.02 -20.02 -13.67
CA TYR A 189 -8.19 -20.07 -14.53
C TYR A 189 -8.51 -18.67 -15.07
N ASP A 190 -8.43 -18.54 -16.39
CA ASP A 190 -8.82 -17.34 -17.12
C ASP A 190 -10.33 -17.37 -17.38
N ILE A 191 -11.07 -16.37 -16.85
CA ILE A 191 -12.54 -16.33 -16.90
C ILE A 191 -13.07 -15.97 -18.29
N PHE A 192 -12.20 -15.68 -19.27
CA PHE A 192 -12.61 -15.27 -20.61
C PHE A 192 -12.78 -16.42 -21.61
N LYS A 193 -12.70 -17.69 -21.20
CA LYS A 193 -13.22 -18.79 -22.01
C LYS A 193 -14.71 -19.02 -21.74
N GLY A 194 -15.53 -18.03 -22.13
CA GLY A 194 -16.92 -18.27 -22.49
C GLY A 194 -16.95 -18.77 -23.93
N GLU A 195 -17.59 -19.90 -24.17
CA GLU A 195 -17.94 -20.35 -25.52
C GLU A 195 -18.76 -19.28 -26.25
N GLY A 196 -18.41 -19.03 -27.52
CA GLY A 196 -19.06 -18.08 -28.43
C GLY A 196 -18.25 -17.87 -29.69
#